data_AF-A0A7W1KZR4-F1
#
_entry.id   AF-A0A7W1KZR4-F1
#
_cell.length_a   1.000
_cell.length_b   1.000
_cell.length_c   1.000
_cell.angle_alpha   90.00
_cell.angle_beta   90.00
_cell.angle_gamma   90.00
#
_symmetry.space_group_name_H-M   'P 1'
#
loop_
_entity.id
_entity.type
_entity.pdbx_description
1 polymer ?
#
loop_
_entity_poly.entity_id
_entity_poly.type
_entity_poly.pdbx_seq_one_letter_code
_entity_poly.pdbx_strand_id
1 'polypeptide(L)' 'MADETNQKKCAHPSCSCTISEDDKYCSEYCHDAKDIMEIGCGCEHPACR' A
#
# COMPACT_ATOMS: atom_id res chain seq x y z
N MET A 1 21.32 -12.37 12.29
CA MET A 1 19.88 -12.66 12.14
C MET A 1 19.46 -11.95 10.87
N ALA A 2 19.19 -12.70 9.80
CA ALA A 2 18.75 -12.13 8.53
C ALA A 2 17.26 -11.82 8.67
N ASP A 3 16.96 -10.55 8.88
CA ASP A 3 15.62 -10.01 8.76
C ASP A 3 15.21 -10.21 7.30
N GLU A 4 14.45 -11.28 7.02
CA GLU A 4 13.72 -11.42 5.77
C GLU A 4 12.68 -10.32 5.77
N THR A 5 13.06 -9.12 5.34
CA THR A 5 12.13 -8.00 5.17
C THR A 5 11.20 -8.37 4.02
N ASN A 6 10.11 -9.07 4.32
CA ASN A 6 9.07 -9.42 3.37
C ASN A 6 8.28 -8.13 3.11
N GLN A 7 8.83 -7.30 2.22
CA GLN A 7 8.17 -6.09 1.75
C GLN A 7 6.85 -6.50 1.12
N LYS A 8 5.75 -6.24 1.82
CA LYS A 8 4.41 -6.57 1.35
C LYS A 8 3.97 -5.48 0.38
N LYS A 9 3.08 -5.84 -0.52
CA LYS A 9 2.37 -4.85 -1.34
C LYS A 9 1.23 -4.25 -0.50
N CYS A 10 0.91 -2.98 -0.73
CA CYS A 10 -0.28 -2.34 -0.19
C CYS A 10 -1.53 -3.17 -0.49
N ALA A 11 -2.37 -3.37 0.52
CA ALA A 11 -3.60 -4.16 0.38
C ALA A 11 -4.66 -3.48 -0.52
N HIS A 12 -4.47 -2.21 -0.88
CA HIS A 12 -5.36 -1.51 -1.80
C HIS A 12 -5.17 -2.00 -3.25
N PRO A 13 -6.24 -2.45 -3.94
CA PRO A 13 -6.14 -3.12 -5.24
C PRO A 13 -5.55 -2.22 -6.33
N SER A 14 -5.91 -0.93 -6.34
CA SER A 14 -5.37 0.07 -7.29
C SER A 14 -4.06 0.70 -6.83
N CYS A 15 -3.44 0.19 -5.75
CA CYS A 15 -2.18 0.68 -5.22
C CYS A 15 -1.04 -0.31 -5.49
N SER A 16 0.10 0.22 -5.94
CA SER A 16 1.31 -0.55 -6.25
C SER A 16 2.44 -0.29 -5.25
N CYS A 17 2.17 0.39 -4.14
CA CYS A 17 3.18 0.65 -3.12
C CYS A 17 3.64 -0.62 -2.42
N THR A 18 4.94 -0.71 -2.15
CA THR A 18 5.50 -1.63 -1.17
C THR A 18 5.47 -1.00 0.22
N ILE A 19 5.16 -1.81 1.21
CA ILE A 19 5.02 -1.44 2.61
C ILE A 19 5.86 -2.39 3.48
N SER A 20 6.16 -1.93 4.69
CA SER A 20 6.79 -2.75 5.71
C SER A 20 5.93 -3.95 6.08
N GLU A 21 6.55 -5.00 6.60
CA GLU A 21 5.88 -6.27 6.84
C GLU A 21 4.76 -6.20 7.91
N ASP A 22 4.90 -5.26 8.85
CA ASP A 22 3.92 -4.92 9.88
C ASP A 22 2.75 -4.05 9.38
N ASP A 23 2.97 -3.34 8.27
CA ASP A 23 1.96 -2.48 7.67
C ASP A 23 1.09 -3.25 6.68
N LYS A 24 -0.17 -2.82 6.54
CA LYS A 24 -1.12 -3.34 5.53
C LYS A 24 -1.42 -2.34 4.41
N TYR A 25 -1.19 -1.06 4.68
CA TYR A 25 -1.49 0.04 3.77
C TYR A 25 -0.33 1.02 3.78
N CYS A 26 -0.08 1.67 2.65
CA CYS A 26 1.02 2.65 2.57
C CYS A 26 0.68 3.98 3.22
N SER A 27 -0.61 4.27 3.43
CA SER A 27 -1.10 5.48 4.10
C SER A 27 -2.53 5.26 4.58
N GLU A 28 -3.03 6.14 5.45
CA GLU A 28 -4.42 6.14 5.91
C GLU A 28 -5.41 6.28 4.74
N TYR A 29 -5.04 7.00 3.69
CA TYR A 29 -5.83 7.06 2.45
C TYR A 29 -6.15 5.67 1.92
N CYS A 30 -5.15 4.80 1.76
CA CYS A 30 -5.37 3.45 1.27
C CYS A 30 -6.11 2.56 2.28
N HIS A 31 -6.01 2.86 3.57
CA HIS A 31 -6.70 2.11 4.61
C HIS A 31 -8.21 2.40 4.64
N ASP A 32 -8.59 3.66 4.44
CA ASP A 32 -9.98 4.08 4.25
C ASP A 32 -10.47 3.64 2.87
N ALA A 33 -9.61 3.80 1.85
CA ALA A 33 -9.92 3.46 0.48
C ALA A 33 -9.93 1.96 0.15
N LYS A 34 -9.62 1.09 1.13
CA LYS A 34 -9.50 -0.36 0.90
C LYS A 34 -10.76 -1.01 0.33
N ASP A 35 -11.92 -0.42 0.62
CA ASP A 35 -13.24 -0.93 0.25
C ASP A 35 -13.85 -0.16 -0.94
N ILE A 36 -13.31 1.01 -1.26
CA ILE A 36 -13.73 1.78 -2.44
C ILE A 36 -12.96 1.29 -3.67
N MET A 37 -13.71 0.87 -4.68
CA MET A 37 -13.16 0.57 -5.99
C MET A 37 -12.89 1.87 -6.73
N GLU A 38 -11.75 2.49 -6.40
CA GLU A 38 -11.28 3.69 -7.07
C GLU A 38 -10.47 3.35 -8.33
N ILE A 39 -10.62 4.15 -9.38
CA ILE A 39 -9.90 3.97 -10.65
C ILE A 39 -8.38 4.18 -10.47
N GLY A 40 -7.96 4.92 -9.44
CA GLY A 40 -6.54 5.13 -9.12
C GLY A 40 -6.29 5.39 -7.64
N CYS A 41 -5.08 5.06 -7.17
CA CYS A 41 -4.65 5.36 -5.80
C CYS A 41 -4.31 6.85 -5.65
N GLY A 42 -5.04 7.57 -4.80
CA GLY A 42 -4.74 8.95 -4.39
C GLY A 42 -3.66 9.07 -3.31
N CYS A 43 -2.87 8.02 -3.08
CA CYS A 43 -1.91 7.93 -1.99
C CYS A 43 -0.61 8.74 -2.19
N GLU A 44 -0.48 9.44 -3.32
CA GLU A 44 0.63 10.35 -3.66
C GLU A 44 2.05 9.77 -3.58
N HIS A 45 2.17 8.45 -3.42
CA HIS A 45 3.45 7.75 -3.38
C HIS A 45 4.10 7.67 -4.76
N PRO A 46 5.44 7.63 -4.81
CA PRO A 46 6.17 7.53 -6.09
C PRO A 46 5.83 6.28 -6.91
N ALA A 47 5.38 5.20 -6.25
CA ALA A 47 4.93 3.98 -6.94
C ALA A 47 3.51 4.09 -7.55
N CYS A 48 2.73 5.11 -7.15
CA CYS A 48 1.35 5.33 -7.60
C CYS A 48 1.16 6.67 -8.34
N ARG A 49 2.23 7.49 -8.47
CA ARG A 49 2.26 8.73 -9.26
C ARG A 49 2.78 8.48 -10.67
#